data_AF-A0A1L6XAJ6-F1
#
_entry.id   AF-A0A1L6XAJ6-F1
#
_cell.length_a   1.000
_cell.length_b   1.000
_cell.length_c   1.000
_cell.angle_alpha   90.00
_cell.angle_beta   90.00
_cell.angle_gamma   90.00
#
_symmetry.space_group_name_H-M   'P 1'
#
loop_
_entity.id
_entity.type
_entity.pdbx_description
1 polymer ?
#
loop_
_entity_poly.entity_id
_entity_poly.type
_entity_poly.pdbx_seq_one_letter_code
_entity_poly.pdbx_strand_id
1 'polypeptide(L)'
;MNSKTTKLIFTAGMTAIAIGTSYSLIKQYNKKVRLRRSLERVKQLFSDQNDITGSWLEDEPRIYQHEDFKTKAYFGGLIRKSHGQLLEYEFVLSAKSYALLDLKLIA
;
A
#
# COMPACT_ATOMS: atom_id res chain seq x y z
N MET A 1 5.92 -57.82 -9.50
CA MET A 1 5.56 -56.66 -10.33
C MET A 1 4.13 -56.27 -9.92
N ASN A 2 3.76 -55.05 -9.49
CA ASN A 2 4.33 -53.72 -9.73
C ASN A 2 3.85 -52.74 -8.63
N SER A 3 4.77 -52.07 -7.92
CA SER A 3 4.51 -51.13 -6.80
C SER A 3 4.10 -49.72 -7.25
N LYS A 4 3.36 -49.60 -8.36
CA LYS A 4 3.15 -48.31 -9.06
C LYS A 4 1.89 -47.53 -8.69
N THR A 5 1.08 -47.98 -7.73
CA THR A 5 -0.22 -47.35 -7.45
C THR A 5 -0.26 -46.45 -6.21
N THR A 6 0.78 -46.44 -5.35
CA THR A 6 0.77 -45.66 -4.09
C THR A 6 1.27 -44.21 -4.24
N LYS A 7 1.70 -43.75 -5.43
CA LYS A 7 2.26 -42.40 -5.63
C LYS A 7 1.27 -41.35 -6.18
N LEU A 8 -0.03 -41.63 -6.22
CA LEU A 8 -0.99 -40.75 -6.93
C LEU A 8 -1.83 -39.81 -6.05
N ILE A 9 -1.53 -39.66 -4.76
CA ILE A 9 -2.30 -38.76 -3.86
C ILE A 9 -1.44 -37.61 -3.29
N PHE A 10 -0.10 -37.67 -3.36
CA PHE A 10 0.77 -36.61 -2.82
C PHE A 10 1.10 -35.46 -3.80
N THR A 11 0.84 -35.60 -5.09
CA THR A 11 1.15 -34.57 -6.11
C THR A 11 0.07 -33.51 -6.28
N ALA A 12 -1.19 -33.82 -6.02
CA ALA A 12 -2.29 -32.86 -6.10
C ALA A 12 -2.27 -31.85 -4.93
N GLY A 13 -1.80 -32.27 -3.75
CA GLY A 13 -1.64 -31.38 -2.59
C GLY A 13 -0.51 -30.35 -2.79
N MET A 14 0.65 -30.76 -3.32
CA MET A 14 1.79 -29.85 -3.49
C MET A 14 1.63 -28.82 -4.61
N THR A 15 0.91 -29.15 -5.69
CA THR A 15 0.65 -28.19 -6.78
C THR A 15 -0.33 -27.09 -6.35
N ALA A 16 -1.38 -27.42 -5.60
CA ALA A 16 -2.28 -26.41 -5.04
C ALA A 16 -1.58 -25.49 -4.01
N ILE A 17 -0.67 -26.03 -3.19
CA ILE A 17 0.13 -25.25 -2.22
C ILE A 17 1.12 -24.33 -2.95
N ALA A 18 1.87 -24.83 -3.95
CA ALA A 18 2.83 -24.02 -4.71
C ALA A 18 2.15 -22.89 -5.50
N ILE A 19 0.98 -23.15 -6.08
CA ILE A 19 0.22 -22.16 -6.86
C ILE A 19 -0.44 -21.14 -5.92
N GLY A 20 -1.09 -21.57 -4.84
CA GLY A 20 -1.74 -20.68 -3.87
C GLY A 20 -0.77 -19.77 -3.10
N THR A 21 0.40 -20.31 -2.70
CA THR A 21 1.47 -19.50 -2.08
C THR A 21 2.02 -18.46 -3.06
N SER A 22 2.24 -18.84 -4.31
CA SER A 22 2.72 -17.90 -5.36
C SER A 22 1.74 -16.75 -5.59
N TYR A 23 0.42 -17.01 -5.67
CA TYR A 23 -0.58 -15.95 -5.86
C TYR A 23 -0.66 -14.95 -4.70
N SER A 24 -0.61 -15.43 -3.46
CA SER A 24 -0.67 -14.55 -2.28
C SER A 24 0.56 -13.65 -2.16
N LEU A 25 1.75 -14.19 -2.47
CA LEU A 25 3.01 -13.42 -2.49
C LEU A 25 2.99 -12.33 -3.56
N ILE A 26 2.54 -12.66 -4.78
CA ILE A 26 2.44 -11.69 -5.88
C ILE A 26 1.45 -10.57 -5.53
N LYS A 27 0.31 -10.89 -4.92
CA LYS A 27 -0.67 -9.89 -4.49
C LYS A 27 -0.09 -8.92 -3.45
N GLN A 28 0.64 -9.43 -2.46
CA GLN A 28 1.28 -8.61 -1.43
C GLN A 28 2.41 -7.75 -1.99
N TYR A 29 3.22 -8.30 -2.89
CA TYR A 29 4.26 -7.55 -3.59
C TYR A 29 3.65 -6.40 -4.40
N ASN A 30 2.62 -6.69 -5.20
CA ASN A 30 1.92 -5.69 -6.00
C ASN A 30 1.30 -4.59 -5.13
N LYS A 31 0.73 -4.93 -3.95
CA LYS A 31 0.23 -3.95 -2.98
C LYS A 31 1.35 -3.03 -2.50
N LYS A 32 2.47 -3.57 -2.02
CA LYS A 32 3.61 -2.77 -1.54
C LYS A 32 4.16 -1.85 -2.62
N VAL A 33 4.28 -2.35 -3.84
CA VAL A 33 4.73 -1.56 -5.00
C VAL A 33 3.75 -0.42 -5.32
N ARG A 34 2.44 -0.66 -5.26
CA ARG A 34 1.42 0.38 -5.49
C ARG A 34 1.42 1.43 -4.38
N LEU A 35 1.54 1.03 -3.11
CA LEU A 35 1.64 1.95 -1.98
C LEU A 35 2.87 2.86 -2.10
N ARG A 36 4.05 2.27 -2.35
CA ARG A 36 5.28 3.05 -2.58
C ARG A 36 5.13 4.04 -3.72
N ARG A 37 4.62 3.61 -4.88
CA ARG A 37 4.35 4.51 -6.01
C ARG A 37 3.34 5.61 -5.69
N SER A 38 2.41 5.36 -4.78
CA SER A 38 1.43 6.35 -4.37
C SER A 38 2.02 7.38 -3.43
N LEU A 39 2.88 6.96 -2.50
CA LEU A 39 3.66 7.86 -1.66
C LEU A 39 4.53 8.80 -2.51
N GLU A 40 5.23 8.26 -3.51
CA GLU A 40 6.02 9.08 -4.44
C GLU A 40 5.16 10.07 -5.23
N ARG A 41 3.94 9.68 -5.65
CA ARG A 41 3.00 10.60 -6.30
C ARG A 41 2.52 11.72 -5.38
N VAL A 42 2.35 11.45 -4.08
CA VAL A 42 1.99 12.49 -3.11
C VAL A 42 3.16 13.47 -2.93
N LYS A 43 4.41 12.97 -2.82
CA LYS A 43 5.60 13.83 -2.75
C LYS A 43 5.75 14.73 -3.96
N GLN A 44 5.36 14.26 -5.15
CA GLN A 44 5.38 15.04 -6.39
C GLN A 44 4.41 16.23 -6.42
N LEU A 45 3.46 16.34 -5.49
CA LEU A 45 2.58 17.50 -5.36
C LEU A 45 3.30 18.73 -4.79
N PHE A 46 4.50 18.53 -4.24
CA PHE A 46 5.31 19.57 -3.64
C PHE A 46 6.38 20.05 -4.63
N SER A 47 6.58 21.37 -4.71
CA SER A 47 7.44 22.01 -5.70
C SER A 47 8.91 21.58 -5.61
N ASP A 48 9.42 21.38 -4.39
CA ASP A 48 10.74 20.81 -4.15
C ASP A 48 10.61 19.59 -3.24
N GLN A 49 10.98 18.41 -3.77
CA GLN A 49 10.97 17.18 -2.98
C GLN A 49 12.13 17.12 -1.98
N ASN A 50 13.19 17.90 -2.18
CA ASN A 50 14.32 17.97 -1.24
C ASN A 50 13.91 18.63 0.08
N ASP A 51 12.85 19.43 0.07
CA ASP A 51 12.27 20.00 1.29
C ASP A 51 11.60 18.92 2.14
N ILE A 52 11.26 17.76 1.58
CA ILE A 52 10.60 16.67 2.32
C ILE A 52 11.63 15.95 3.20
N THR A 53 11.53 16.15 4.51
CA THR A 53 12.46 15.58 5.50
C THR A 53 11.98 14.23 6.04
N GLY A 54 10.70 13.89 5.86
CA GLY A 54 10.13 12.63 6.31
C GLY A 54 8.82 12.31 5.62
N SER A 55 8.52 11.03 5.46
CA SER A 55 7.23 10.61 4.89
C SER A 55 6.90 9.17 5.30
N TRP A 56 5.64 8.89 5.57
CA TRP A 56 5.16 7.55 5.88
C TRP A 56 3.80 7.29 5.24
N LEU A 57 3.46 6.02 5.09
CA LEU A 57 2.19 5.55 4.57
C LEU A 57 1.87 4.22 5.24
N GLU A 58 0.75 4.16 5.96
CA GLU A 58 0.23 2.93 6.52
C GLU A 58 -0.07 1.92 5.40
N ASP A 59 0.30 0.68 5.62
CA ASP A 59 -0.02 -0.41 4.71
C ASP A 59 -1.35 -1.08 5.02
N GLU A 60 -1.97 -0.80 6.17
CA GLU A 60 -3.28 -1.29 6.56
C GLU A 60 -4.36 -0.24 6.28
N PRO A 61 -5.32 -0.52 5.37
CA PRO A 61 -6.37 0.43 5.07
C PRO A 61 -7.43 0.42 6.17
N ARG A 62 -7.85 1.60 6.62
CA ARG A 62 -8.91 1.80 7.61
C ARG A 62 -10.13 2.44 6.96
N ILE A 63 -11.26 2.43 7.67
CA ILE A 63 -12.47 3.11 7.21
C ILE A 63 -12.24 4.61 7.33
N TYR A 64 -12.34 5.31 6.20
CA TYR A 64 -12.38 6.76 6.12
C TYR A 64 -13.82 7.18 5.83
N GLN A 65 -14.32 8.10 6.65
CA GLN A 65 -15.64 8.69 6.50
C GLN A 65 -15.49 10.20 6.47
N HIS A 66 -15.97 10.82 5.39
CA HIS A 66 -15.97 12.26 5.22
C HIS A 66 -17.33 12.65 4.65
N GLU A 67 -18.05 13.50 5.39
CA GLU A 67 -19.44 13.87 5.10
C GLU A 67 -20.31 12.63 4.81
N ASP A 68 -20.82 12.51 3.58
CA ASP A 68 -21.72 11.45 3.12
C ASP A 68 -20.99 10.30 2.40
N PHE A 69 -19.66 10.29 2.39
CA PHE A 69 -18.84 9.28 1.72
C PHE A 69 -18.08 8.39 2.70
N LYS A 70 -18.14 7.07 2.47
CA LYS A 70 -17.43 6.07 3.27
C LYS A 70 -16.65 5.13 2.37
N THR A 71 -15.34 4.98 2.62
CA THR A 71 -14.47 4.08 1.87
C THR A 71 -13.39 3.47 2.77
N LYS A 72 -12.73 2.42 2.28
CA LYS A 72 -11.42 2.04 2.81
C LYS A 72 -10.37 2.98 2.24
N ALA A 73 -9.46 3.45 3.08
CA ALA A 73 -8.38 4.35 2.72
C ALA A 73 -7.08 4.02 3.46
N TYR A 74 -5.96 4.39 2.83
CA TYR A 74 -4.65 4.40 3.45
C TYR A 74 -4.36 5.79 3.99
N PHE A 75 -3.73 5.86 5.16
CA PHE A 75 -3.37 7.10 5.83
C PHE A 75 -1.85 7.25 5.80
N GLY A 76 -1.39 8.47 5.60
CA GLY A 76 0.03 8.77 5.57
C GLY A 76 0.29 10.20 5.97
N GLY A 77 1.56 10.54 6.07
CA GLY A 77 1.98 11.90 6.32
C GLY A 77 3.31 12.23 5.65
N LEU A 78 3.57 13.52 5.49
CA LEU A 78 4.89 14.02 5.17
C LEU A 78 5.25 15.21 6.06
N ILE A 79 6.55 15.36 6.29
CA ILE A 79 7.12 16.53 6.91
C ILE A 79 7.97 17.21 5.85
N ARG A 80 7.77 18.51 5.66
CA ARG A 80 8.63 19.33 4.79
C ARG A 80 9.21 20.51 5.55
N LYS A 81 10.42 20.91 5.20
CA LYS A 81 11.05 22.14 5.65
C LYS A 81 10.85 23.22 4.60
N SER A 82 10.05 24.24 4.90
CA SER A 82 9.84 25.37 4.00
C SER A 82 10.13 26.67 4.74
N HIS A 83 10.97 27.54 4.17
CA HIS A 83 11.33 28.83 4.76
C HIS A 83 11.82 28.73 6.22
N GLY A 84 12.56 27.66 6.54
CA GLY A 84 13.07 27.40 7.89
C GLY A 84 12.06 26.82 8.88
N GLN A 85 10.79 26.64 8.48
CA GLN A 85 9.74 26.03 9.29
C GLN A 85 9.51 24.57 8.88
N LEU A 86 9.20 23.72 9.85
CA LEU A 86 8.73 22.37 9.60
C LEU A 86 7.20 22.41 9.47
N LEU A 87 6.70 21.90 8.35
CA LEU A 87 5.27 21.78 8.06
C LEU A 87 4.93 20.31 7.96
N GLU A 88 3.93 19.87 8.72
CA GLU A 88 3.46 18.50 8.74
C GLU A 88 2.12 18.37 8.02
N TYR A 89 2.06 17.44 7.08
CA TYR A 89 0.87 17.15 6.30
C TYR A 89 0.40 15.74 6.60
N GLU A 90 -0.91 15.57 6.75
CA GLU A 90 -1.59 14.28 6.69
C GLU A 90 -2.27 14.14 5.33
N PHE A 91 -2.23 12.94 4.76
CA PHE A 91 -2.91 12.65 3.52
C PHE A 91 -3.64 11.31 3.56
N VAL A 92 -4.72 11.23 2.79
CA VAL A 92 -5.60 10.06 2.73
C VAL A 92 -5.70 9.57 1.28
N LEU A 93 -5.48 8.28 1.05
CA LEU A 93 -5.55 7.66 -0.26
C LEU A 93 -6.67 6.62 -0.32
N SER A 94 -7.47 6.60 -1.38
CA SER A 94 -8.45 5.54 -1.60
C SER A 94 -7.79 4.18 -1.70
N ALA A 95 -8.24 3.18 -0.93
CA ALA A 95 -7.69 1.83 -1.01
C ALA A 95 -8.07 1.10 -2.30
N LYS A 96 -9.11 1.57 -3.01
CA LYS A 96 -9.57 0.99 -4.28
C LYS A 96 -8.74 1.48 -5.47
N SER A 97 -8.52 2.79 -5.56
CA SER A 97 -7.90 3.43 -6.73
C SER A 97 -6.50 4.01 -6.46
N TYR A 98 -6.07 4.11 -5.20
CA TYR A 98 -4.87 4.84 -4.78
C TYR A 98 -4.88 6.31 -5.24
N ALA A 99 -6.08 6.89 -5.38
CA ALA A 99 -6.27 8.31 -5.62
C ALA A 99 -6.16 9.07 -4.28
N LEU A 100 -5.61 10.28 -4.33
CA LEU A 100 -5.60 11.20 -3.20
C LEU A 100 -7.04 11.66 -2.93
N LEU A 101 -7.52 11.40 -1.71
CA LEU A 101 -8.84 11.82 -1.24
C LEU A 101 -8.75 13.13 -0.45
N ASP A 102 -7.71 13.26 0.36
CA ASP A 102 -7.54 14.40 1.25
C ASP A 102 -6.04 14.67 1.48
N LEU A 103 -5.70 15.94 1.69
CA LEU A 103 -4.36 16.42 2.03
C LEU A 103 -4.52 17.66 2.91
N LYS A 104 -4.05 17.58 4.14
CA LYS A 104 -4.27 18.60 5.16
C LYS A 104 -2.97 18.95 5.88
N LEU A 105 -2.71 20.24 6.04
CA LEU A 105 -1.68 20.75 6.95
C LEU A 105 -2.17 20.59 8.41
N ILE A 106 -1.37 19.95 9.26
CA ILE A 106 -1.72 19.69 10.66
C ILE A 106 -0.78 20.38 11.66
N ALA A 107 0.43 20.76 11.26
CA ALA A 107 1.38 21.53 12.07
C ALA A 107 2.29 22.40 11.20
#